data_AF-A0A2M6X308-F1
#
_entry.id   AF-A0A2M6X308-F1
#
_cell.length_a   1.000
_cell.length_b   1.000
_cell.length_c   1.000
_cell.angle_alpha   90.00
_cell.angle_beta   90.00
_cell.angle_gamma   90.00
#
_symmetry.space_group_name_H-M   'P 1'
#
loop_
_entity.id
_entity.type
_entity.pdbx_description
1 polymer ?
#
loop_
_entity_poly.entity_id
_entity_poly.type
_entity_poly.pdbx_seq_one_letter_code
_entity_poly.pdbx_strand_id
1 'polypeptide(L)'
;MIKDAGKYFGSIMMFGFGLLALYRWQQTHLIFFLLLVLRDFVAGYFFLKREPAQLKSGRLISITAYLSSAMPLLYFGSDHATKEMLLASDILAIVGFLFVALATIELGTSLGISPAKRSLVKSGIYKWVSHPMYVGYSLSELGMCLVNPLNAIILLLSMALYYYRSTSESALLTKIS
;
A
#
# COMPACT_ATOMS: atom_id res chain seq x y z
N MET A 1 11.29 13.90 -25.92
CA MET A 1 11.00 13.50 -24.52
C MET A 1 9.60 12.90 -24.45
N ILE A 2 9.49 11.58 -24.43
CA ILE A 2 8.19 10.90 -24.24
C ILE A 2 7.77 11.14 -22.79
N LYS A 3 6.76 12.00 -22.56
CA LYS A 3 6.20 12.22 -21.22
C LYS A 3 5.66 10.89 -20.71
N ASP A 4 6.24 10.36 -19.62
CA ASP A 4 5.70 9.18 -18.94
C ASP A 4 4.38 9.54 -18.24
N ALA A 5 3.30 9.65 -19.00
CA ALA A 5 1.98 10.06 -18.53
C ALA A 5 1.46 9.18 -17.37
N GLY A 6 1.94 7.93 -17.29
CA GLY A 6 1.59 7.02 -16.21
C GLY A 6 2.09 7.44 -14.83
N LYS A 7 3.07 8.35 -14.74
CA LYS A 7 3.59 8.85 -13.46
C LYS A 7 2.65 9.87 -12.82
N TYR A 8 2.12 10.77 -13.65
CA TYR A 8 1.14 11.76 -13.24
C TYR A 8 -0.18 11.11 -12.88
N PHE A 9 -0.64 10.15 -13.70
CA PHE A 9 -1.88 9.42 -13.42
C PHE A 9 -1.82 8.69 -12.07
N GLY A 10 -0.75 7.90 -11.82
CA GLY A 10 -0.61 7.17 -10.57
C GLY A 10 -0.49 8.10 -9.35
N SER A 11 0.22 9.22 -9.50
CA SER A 11 0.35 10.22 -8.44
C SER A 11 -1.00 10.89 -8.11
N ILE A 12 -1.75 11.32 -9.12
CA ILE A 12 -3.09 11.93 -8.93
C ILE A 12 -4.01 10.95 -8.22
N MET A 13 -4.00 9.67 -8.59
CA MET A 13 -4.81 8.66 -7.91
C MET A 13 -4.42 8.50 -6.44
N MET A 14 -3.13 8.43 -6.13
CA MET A 14 -2.66 8.32 -4.74
C MET A 14 -3.02 9.54 -3.90
N PHE A 15 -2.83 10.75 -4.43
CA PHE A 15 -3.31 11.94 -3.72
C PHE A 15 -4.83 11.92 -3.51
N GLY A 16 -5.60 11.46 -4.51
CA GLY A 16 -7.05 11.27 -4.36
C GLY A 16 -7.41 10.27 -3.25
N PHE A 17 -6.70 9.14 -3.17
CA PHE A 17 -6.89 8.17 -2.09
C PHE A 17 -6.53 8.74 -0.73
N GLY A 18 -5.42 9.49 -0.64
CA GLY A 18 -5.04 10.17 0.59
C GLY A 18 -6.06 11.23 1.03
N LEU A 19 -6.66 11.97 0.09
CA LEU A 19 -7.75 12.90 0.42
C LEU A 19 -9.01 12.17 0.91
N LEU A 20 -9.36 11.03 0.31
CA LEU A 20 -10.47 10.22 0.77
C LEU A 20 -10.17 9.62 2.16
N ALA A 21 -8.94 9.16 2.40
CA ALA A 21 -8.49 8.70 3.70
C ALA A 21 -8.57 9.82 4.75
N LEU A 22 -8.22 11.05 4.38
CA LEU A 22 -8.32 12.22 5.26
C LEU A 22 -9.78 12.50 5.63
N TYR A 23 -10.67 12.44 4.64
CA TYR A 23 -12.11 12.55 4.89
C TYR A 23 -12.60 11.45 5.83
N ARG A 24 -12.19 10.19 5.62
CA ARG A 24 -12.53 9.08 6.51
C ARG A 24 -11.99 9.27 7.93
N TRP A 25 -10.77 9.78 8.07
CA TRP A 25 -10.18 10.09 9.36
C TRP A 25 -10.97 11.18 10.08
N GLN A 26 -11.42 12.23 9.39
CA GLN A 26 -12.26 13.26 10.00
C GLN A 26 -13.59 12.71 10.52
N GLN A 27 -14.14 11.68 9.89
CA GLN A 27 -15.41 11.06 10.31
C GLN A 27 -15.24 10.05 11.45
N THR A 28 -14.12 9.31 11.47
CA THR A 28 -13.96 8.13 12.34
C THR A 28 -12.92 8.32 13.45
N HIS A 29 -12.02 9.30 13.29
CA HIS A 29 -10.87 9.56 14.15
C HIS A 29 -9.91 8.37 14.36
N LEU A 30 -10.00 7.31 13.55
CA LEU A 30 -9.11 6.15 13.66
C LEU A 30 -7.72 6.46 13.12
N ILE A 31 -6.67 6.16 13.90
CA ILE A 31 -5.28 6.41 13.51
C ILE A 31 -4.91 5.71 12.21
N PHE A 32 -5.51 4.53 11.95
CA PHE A 32 -5.35 3.80 10.70
C PHE A 32 -5.56 4.69 9.46
N PHE A 33 -6.64 5.47 9.40
CA PHE A 33 -6.90 6.33 8.24
C PHE A 33 -5.94 7.51 8.16
N LEU A 34 -5.49 8.06 9.29
CA LEU A 34 -4.48 9.11 9.30
C LEU A 34 -3.14 8.62 8.74
N LEU A 35 -2.69 7.43 9.16
CA LEU A 35 -1.48 6.82 8.64
C LEU A 35 -1.62 6.45 7.16
N LEU A 36 -2.82 6.09 6.72
CA LEU A 36 -3.14 5.86 5.32
C LEU A 36 -2.96 7.13 4.46
N VAL A 37 -3.35 8.30 4.97
CA VAL A 37 -3.08 9.60 4.31
C VAL A 37 -1.58 9.77 4.08
N LEU A 38 -0.78 9.57 5.13
CA LEU A 38 0.67 9.74 5.06
C LEU A 38 1.27 8.79 4.03
N ARG A 39 0.89 7.51 4.07
CA ARG A 39 1.29 6.52 3.07
C ARG A 39 1.00 7.01 1.66
N ASP A 40 -0.24 7.42 1.40
CA ASP A 40 -0.69 7.79 0.06
C ASP A 40 -0.01 9.03 -0.48
N PHE A 41 0.19 10.04 0.36
CA PHE A 41 0.86 11.26 -0.06
C PHE A 41 2.35 11.01 -0.33
N VAL A 42 3.00 10.19 0.50
CA VAL A 42 4.40 9.78 0.29
C VAL A 42 4.52 8.96 -1.00
N ALA A 43 3.64 7.98 -1.22
CA ALA A 43 3.62 7.19 -2.46
C ALA A 43 3.35 8.07 -3.70
N GLY A 44 2.37 8.98 -3.60
CA GLY A 44 2.04 9.95 -4.64
C GLY A 44 3.21 10.86 -4.99
N TYR A 45 3.98 11.31 -3.99
CA TYR A 45 5.19 12.09 -4.17
C TYR A 45 6.29 11.30 -4.89
N PHE A 46 6.58 10.07 -4.43
CA PHE A 46 7.59 9.23 -5.07
C PHE A 46 7.19 8.85 -6.50
N PHE A 47 5.90 8.74 -6.82
CA PHE A 47 5.45 8.55 -8.20
C PHE A 47 5.71 9.72 -9.13
N LEU A 48 5.67 10.96 -8.64
CA LEU A 48 6.06 12.12 -9.46
C LEU A 48 7.55 12.06 -9.83
N LYS A 49 8.36 11.57 -8.88
CA LYS A 49 9.81 11.42 -9.00
C LYS A 49 10.27 10.08 -9.56
N ARG A 50 9.34 9.19 -9.95
CA ARG A 50 9.68 7.83 -10.36
C ARG A 50 10.49 7.81 -11.66
N GLU A 51 11.44 6.88 -11.73
CA GLU A 51 12.16 6.57 -12.97
C GLU A 51 11.25 5.87 -14.00
N PRO A 52 11.48 6.08 -15.32
CA PRO A 52 10.74 5.40 -16.35
C PRO A 52 10.91 3.88 -16.25
N ALA A 53 9.80 3.15 -16.37
CA ALA A 53 9.81 1.69 -16.30
C ALA A 53 10.57 1.08 -17.49
N GLN A 54 11.50 0.16 -17.23
CA GLN A 54 12.22 -0.61 -18.26
C GLN A 54 11.29 -1.63 -18.93
N LEU A 55 10.36 -2.20 -18.16
CA LEU A 55 9.31 -3.11 -18.65
C LEU A 55 7.98 -2.68 -18.05
N LYS A 56 6.98 -2.49 -18.91
CA LYS A 56 5.61 -2.20 -18.49
C LYS A 56 4.87 -3.51 -18.23
N SER A 57 4.23 -3.63 -17.07
CA SER A 57 3.27 -4.70 -16.81
C SER A 57 2.07 -4.64 -17.74
N GLY A 58 1.42 -5.79 -17.95
CA GLY A 58 0.13 -5.86 -18.63
C GLY A 58 -0.95 -5.01 -17.94
N ARG A 59 -1.96 -4.58 -18.71
CA ARG A 59 -3.04 -3.69 -18.24
C ARG A 59 -3.79 -4.25 -17.03
N LEU A 60 -4.01 -5.57 -16.98
CA LEU A 60 -4.70 -6.24 -15.86
C LEU A 60 -3.91 -6.16 -14.54
N ILE A 61 -2.58 -6.31 -14.61
CA ILE A 61 -1.71 -6.21 -13.44
C ILE A 61 -1.72 -4.76 -12.90
N SER A 62 -1.77 -3.77 -13.79
CA SER A 62 -1.91 -2.36 -13.38
C SER A 62 -3.28 -2.09 -12.72
N ILE A 63 -4.37 -2.64 -13.25
CA ILE A 63 -5.71 -2.46 -12.65
C ILE A 63 -5.77 -3.09 -11.26
N THR A 64 -5.31 -4.33 -11.11
CA THR A 64 -5.25 -5.01 -9.81
C THR A 64 -4.36 -4.27 -8.82
N ALA A 65 -3.29 -3.62 -9.29
CA ALA A 65 -2.45 -2.76 -8.49
C ALA A 65 -3.20 -1.57 -7.87
N TYR A 66 -3.90 -0.79 -8.69
CA TYR A 66 -4.69 0.35 -8.22
C TYR A 66 -5.84 -0.11 -7.32
N LEU A 67 -6.52 -1.20 -7.68
CA LEU A 67 -7.61 -1.77 -6.90
C LEU A 67 -7.13 -2.18 -5.50
N SER A 68 -6.01 -2.89 -5.42
CA SER A 68 -5.41 -3.28 -4.13
C SER A 68 -5.02 -2.08 -3.27
N SER A 69 -4.53 -1.00 -3.90
CA SER A 69 -4.13 0.21 -3.17
C SER A 69 -5.33 0.97 -2.58
N ALA A 70 -6.50 0.80 -3.18
CA ALA A 70 -7.77 1.38 -2.73
C ALA A 70 -8.45 0.58 -1.62
N MET A 71 -8.18 -0.73 -1.49
CA MET A 71 -8.86 -1.61 -0.52
C MET A 71 -8.88 -1.09 0.93
N PRO A 72 -7.78 -0.52 1.48
CA PRO A 72 -7.77 0.05 2.82
C PRO A 72 -8.85 1.11 3.10
N LEU A 73 -9.33 1.80 2.06
CA LEU A 73 -10.35 2.85 2.19
C LEU A 73 -11.75 2.28 2.50
N LEU A 74 -11.96 0.99 2.24
CA LEU A 74 -13.24 0.31 2.42
C LEU A 74 -13.45 -0.21 3.84
N TYR A 75 -12.41 -0.21 4.68
CA TYR A 75 -12.52 -0.69 6.05
C TYR A 75 -13.51 0.12 6.86
N PHE A 76 -14.21 -0.56 7.76
CA PHE A 76 -15.24 0.03 8.61
C PHE A 76 -14.72 0.27 10.03
N GLY A 77 -15.11 1.40 10.61
CA GLY A 77 -15.04 1.60 12.05
C GLY A 77 -16.14 0.80 12.76
N SER A 78 -16.23 0.99 14.08
CA SER A 78 -17.29 0.41 14.91
C SER A 78 -17.56 1.32 16.10
N ASP A 79 -18.83 1.63 16.36
CA ASP A 79 -19.26 2.37 17.54
C ASP A 79 -19.24 1.51 18.81
N HIS A 80 -19.11 0.19 18.65
CA HIS A 80 -19.09 -0.79 19.74
C HIS A 80 -17.69 -1.28 20.11
N ALA A 81 -16.63 -0.80 19.43
CA ALA A 81 -15.27 -1.22 19.73
C ALA A 81 -14.84 -0.72 21.12
N THR A 82 -14.27 -1.60 21.93
CA THR A 82 -13.73 -1.21 23.24
C THR A 82 -12.43 -0.41 23.07
N LYS A 83 -12.02 0.32 24.12
CA LYS A 83 -10.78 1.10 24.10
C LYS A 83 -9.55 0.22 23.90
N GLU A 84 -9.56 -0.99 24.45
CA GLU A 84 -8.48 -1.96 24.32
C GLU A 84 -8.36 -2.47 22.88
N MET A 85 -9.50 -2.71 22.21
CA MET A 85 -9.54 -3.11 20.81
C MET A 85 -9.02 -1.99 19.89
N LEU A 86 -9.41 -0.74 20.16
CA LEU A 86 -8.90 0.44 19.45
C LEU A 86 -7.39 0.62 19.66
N LEU A 87 -6.90 0.50 20.90
CA LEU A 87 -5.47 0.59 21.20
C LEU A 87 -4.67 -0.50 20.49
N ALA A 88 -5.15 -1.75 20.52
CA ALA A 88 -4.50 -2.85 19.81
C ALA A 88 -4.47 -2.61 18.29
N SER A 89 -5.58 -2.12 17.72
CA SER A 89 -5.66 -1.73 16.32
C SER A 89 -4.66 -0.62 15.97
N ASP A 90 -4.56 0.41 16.82
CA ASP A 90 -3.64 1.54 16.61
C ASP A 90 -2.18 1.09 16.65
N ILE A 91 -1.81 0.22 17.58
CA ILE A 91 -0.45 -0.35 17.65
C ILE A 91 -0.14 -1.15 16.39
N LEU A 92 -1.05 -2.02 15.95
CA LEU A 92 -0.89 -2.80 14.72
C LEU A 92 -0.79 -1.91 13.49
N ALA A 93 -1.59 -0.84 13.42
CA ALA A 93 -1.53 0.15 12.37
C ALA A 93 -0.17 0.86 12.35
N ILE A 94 0.29 1.38 13.48
CA ILE A 94 1.58 2.08 13.60
C ILE A 94 2.73 1.18 13.17
N VAL A 95 2.78 -0.05 13.68
CA VAL A 95 3.84 -1.00 13.32
C VAL A 95 3.73 -1.35 11.83
N GLY A 96 2.54 -1.66 11.33
CA GLY A 96 2.33 -1.99 9.92
C GLY A 96 2.75 -0.87 8.97
N PHE A 97 2.34 0.36 9.25
CA PHE A 97 2.73 1.52 8.44
C PHE A 97 4.20 1.90 8.61
N LEU A 98 4.86 1.56 9.72
CA LEU A 98 6.31 1.71 9.85
C LEU A 98 7.05 0.78 8.87
N PHE A 99 6.62 -0.47 8.73
CA PHE A 99 7.15 -1.38 7.70
C PHE A 99 6.96 -0.80 6.29
N VAL A 100 5.78 -0.26 6.00
CA VAL A 100 5.49 0.38 4.71
C VAL A 100 6.38 1.59 4.48
N ALA A 101 6.56 2.45 5.48
CA ALA A 101 7.38 3.66 5.39
C ALA A 101 8.85 3.31 5.12
N LEU A 102 9.42 2.38 5.89
CA LEU A 102 10.80 1.91 5.70
C LEU A 102 10.99 1.33 4.29
N ALA A 103 10.05 0.47 3.86
CA ALA A 103 10.09 -0.10 2.52
C ALA A 103 9.99 0.96 1.42
N THR A 104 9.14 1.96 1.60
CA THR A 104 8.94 3.06 0.64
C THR A 104 10.18 3.94 0.54
N ILE A 105 10.81 4.26 1.67
CA ILE A 105 12.05 5.04 1.73
C ILE A 105 13.19 4.29 1.02
N GLU A 106 13.32 2.98 1.27
CA GLU A 106 14.36 2.16 0.64
C GLU A 106 14.15 1.98 -0.86
N LEU A 107 12.90 1.90 -1.33
CA LEU A 107 12.58 1.88 -2.76
C LEU A 107 12.83 3.23 -3.43
N GLY A 108 12.50 4.34 -2.76
CA GLY A 108 12.68 5.69 -3.27
C GLY A 108 12.08 5.89 -4.66
N THR A 109 12.91 6.29 -5.64
CA THR A 109 12.48 6.52 -7.04
C THR A 109 12.22 5.23 -7.83
N SER A 110 12.56 4.06 -7.28
CA SER A 110 12.21 2.76 -7.84
C SER A 110 10.77 2.34 -7.54
N LEU A 111 10.08 3.06 -6.65
CA LEU A 111 8.70 2.80 -6.27
C LEU A 111 7.75 2.91 -7.48
N GLY A 112 6.85 1.94 -7.61
CA GLY A 112 5.74 1.98 -8.55
C GLY A 112 4.53 1.24 -8.01
N ILE A 113 3.32 1.72 -8.33
CA ILE A 113 2.09 0.98 -8.03
C ILE A 113 2.07 -0.34 -8.78
N SER A 114 2.37 -0.31 -10.06
CA SER A 114 2.33 -1.51 -10.90
C SER A 114 3.71 -2.16 -10.95
N PRO A 115 3.78 -3.50 -10.89
CA PRO A 115 5.01 -4.25 -11.07
C PRO A 115 5.72 -3.83 -12.36
N ALA A 116 6.85 -3.14 -12.24
CA ALA A 116 7.57 -2.62 -13.38
C ALA A 116 9.06 -2.67 -13.06
N LYS A 117 9.87 -3.20 -13.97
CA LYS A 117 11.31 -3.33 -13.75
C LYS A 117 11.93 -1.92 -13.72
N ARG A 118 12.51 -1.53 -12.58
CA ARG A 118 13.28 -0.28 -12.42
C ARG A 118 14.66 -0.57 -11.83
N SER A 119 14.72 -1.06 -10.59
CA SER A 119 15.95 -1.50 -9.93
C SER A 119 15.59 -2.45 -8.77
N LEU A 120 16.41 -3.49 -8.54
CA LEU A 120 16.21 -4.42 -7.45
C LEU A 120 16.89 -3.89 -6.19
N VAL A 121 16.10 -3.55 -5.17
CA VAL A 121 16.61 -3.09 -3.87
C VAL A 121 16.76 -4.30 -2.95
N LYS A 122 18.00 -4.57 -2.50
CA LYS A 122 18.32 -5.61 -1.49
C LYS A 122 19.03 -5.01 -0.26
N SER A 123 18.86 -3.73 0.01
CA SER A 123 19.37 -3.06 1.20
C SER A 123 18.35 -3.13 2.35
N GLY A 124 18.76 -2.69 3.55
CA GLY A 124 17.88 -2.49 4.70
C GLY A 124 16.87 -3.62 4.99
N ILE A 125 15.59 -3.27 5.12
CA ILE A 125 14.50 -4.20 5.45
C ILE A 125 14.27 -5.24 4.35
N TYR A 126 14.58 -4.89 3.10
CA TYR A 126 14.52 -5.82 1.96
C TYR A 126 15.56 -6.96 2.02
N LYS A 127 16.55 -6.91 2.93
CA LYS A 127 17.45 -8.05 3.20
C LYS A 127 16.76 -9.19 3.94
N TRP A 128 15.72 -8.90 4.70
CA TRP A 128 15.11 -9.82 5.67
C TRP A 128 13.75 -10.30 5.16
N VAL A 129 12.99 -9.39 4.54
CA VAL A 129 11.64 -9.65 4.04
C VAL A 129 11.62 -9.29 2.55
N SER A 130 11.18 -10.21 1.70
CA SER A 130 11.13 -9.98 0.24
C SER A 130 10.12 -8.89 -0.15
N HIS A 131 9.02 -8.79 0.61
CA HIS A 131 7.92 -7.85 0.33
C HIS A 131 7.41 -7.13 1.59
N PRO A 132 8.25 -6.27 2.21
CA PRO A 132 7.97 -5.63 3.49
C PRO A 132 6.73 -4.71 3.45
N MET A 133 6.41 -4.09 2.31
CA MET A 133 5.17 -3.31 2.17
C MET A 133 3.91 -4.15 2.38
N TYR A 134 3.82 -5.36 1.78
CA TYR A 134 2.63 -6.20 1.91
C TYR A 134 2.46 -6.77 3.32
N VAL A 135 3.58 -7.04 4.01
CA VAL A 135 3.56 -7.38 5.44
C VAL A 135 2.99 -6.22 6.25
N GLY A 136 3.48 -5.00 6.00
CA GLY A 136 2.99 -3.80 6.66
C GLY A 136 1.50 -3.54 6.45
N TYR A 137 1.00 -3.66 5.21
CA TYR A 137 -0.44 -3.54 4.91
C TYR A 137 -1.28 -4.60 5.60
N SER A 138 -0.84 -5.86 5.54
CA SER A 138 -1.56 -6.96 6.18
C SER A 138 -1.65 -6.75 7.69
N LEU A 139 -0.58 -6.27 8.33
CA LEU A 139 -0.55 -6.03 9.76
C LEU A 139 -1.45 -4.87 10.19
N SER A 140 -1.43 -3.75 9.45
CA SER A 140 -2.28 -2.60 9.76
C SER A 140 -3.75 -2.92 9.56
N GLU A 141 -4.09 -3.67 8.51
CA GLU A 141 -5.44 -4.09 8.21
C GLU A 141 -5.98 -5.16 9.18
N LEU A 142 -5.12 -6.05 9.67
CA LEU A 142 -5.47 -6.98 10.76
C LEU A 142 -5.95 -6.25 12.01
N GLY A 143 -5.35 -5.09 12.33
CA GLY A 143 -5.81 -4.25 13.44
C GLY A 143 -7.26 -3.81 13.27
N MET A 144 -7.65 -3.43 12.05
CA MET A 144 -9.03 -3.04 11.75
C MET A 144 -10.03 -4.19 11.87
N CYS A 145 -9.62 -5.44 11.73
CA CYS A 145 -10.47 -6.60 12.04
C CYS A 145 -10.79 -6.72 13.53
N LEU A 146 -9.89 -6.25 14.40
CA LEU A 146 -10.18 -6.16 15.83
C LEU A 146 -11.26 -5.12 16.09
N VAL A 147 -11.27 -3.99 15.37
CA VAL A 147 -12.28 -2.93 15.53
C VAL A 147 -13.66 -3.36 15.03
N ASN A 148 -13.70 -3.99 13.86
CA ASN A 148 -14.94 -4.50 13.27
C ASN A 148 -14.68 -5.85 12.59
N PRO A 149 -15.27 -6.96 13.10
CA PRO A 149 -15.06 -8.30 12.55
C PRO A 149 -15.46 -8.46 11.07
N LEU A 150 -16.39 -7.64 10.55
CA LEU A 150 -16.77 -7.67 9.14
C LEU A 150 -15.62 -7.30 8.21
N ASN A 151 -14.63 -6.55 8.72
CA ASN A 151 -13.41 -6.22 7.99
C ASN A 151 -12.59 -7.47 7.64
N ALA A 152 -12.82 -8.63 8.27
CA ALA A 152 -12.13 -9.87 7.93
C ALA A 152 -12.33 -10.27 6.46
N ILE A 153 -13.50 -10.01 5.88
CA ILE A 153 -13.77 -10.29 4.46
C ILE A 153 -12.92 -9.36 3.57
N ILE A 154 -12.84 -8.08 3.93
CA ILE A 154 -12.03 -7.09 3.22
C ILE A 154 -10.54 -7.45 3.32
N LEU A 155 -10.09 -7.91 4.48
CA LEU A 155 -8.72 -8.38 4.69
C LEU A 155 -8.39 -9.57 3.80
N LEU A 156 -9.26 -10.58 3.73
CA LEU A 156 -9.04 -11.74 2.88
C LEU A 156 -8.92 -11.35 1.39
N LEU A 157 -9.77 -10.43 0.94
CA LEU A 157 -9.71 -9.90 -0.42
C LEU A 157 -8.41 -9.10 -0.66
N SER A 158 -8.01 -8.27 0.31
CA SER A 158 -6.79 -7.47 0.25
C SER A 158 -5.55 -8.37 0.20
N MET A 159 -5.50 -9.39 1.07
CA MET A 159 -4.44 -10.40 1.07
C MET A 159 -4.34 -11.16 -0.25
N ALA A 160 -5.48 -11.55 -0.85
CA ALA A 160 -5.48 -12.20 -2.16
C ALA A 160 -4.89 -11.30 -3.25
N LEU A 161 -5.22 -10.01 -3.23
CA LEU A 161 -4.66 -9.03 -4.16
C LEU A 161 -3.16 -8.78 -3.91
N TYR A 162 -2.73 -8.68 -2.65
CA TYR A 162 -1.31 -8.53 -2.29
C TYR A 162 -0.49 -9.74 -2.71
N TYR A 163 -1.04 -10.95 -2.53
CA TYR A 163 -0.41 -12.19 -2.98
C TYR A 163 -0.27 -12.23 -4.51
N TYR A 164 -1.33 -11.89 -5.25
CA TYR A 164 -1.27 -11.82 -6.72
C TYR A 164 -0.24 -10.78 -7.21
N ARG A 165 -0.12 -9.64 -6.52
CA ARG A 165 0.88 -8.62 -6.85
C ARG A 165 2.30 -9.06 -6.55
N SER A 166 2.53 -9.61 -5.36
CA SER A 166 3.83 -10.13 -4.93
C SER A 166 4.36 -11.22 -5.88
N THR A 167 3.49 -12.14 -6.31
CA THR A 167 3.85 -13.18 -7.28
C THR A 167 4.12 -12.60 -8.67
N SER A 168 3.32 -11.62 -9.12
CA SER A 168 3.55 -10.90 -10.37
C SER A 168 4.87 -10.12 -10.37
N GLU A 169 5.22 -9.47 -9.26
CA GLU A 169 6.50 -8.78 -9.07
C GLU A 169 7.66 -9.76 -9.13
N SER A 170 7.55 -10.87 -8.40
CA SER A 170 8.58 -11.92 -8.37
C SER A 170 8.78 -12.55 -9.76
N ALA A 171 7.70 -12.83 -10.49
CA ALA A 171 7.76 -13.41 -11.84
C ALA A 171 8.38 -12.46 -12.88
N LEU A 172 8.20 -11.14 -12.74
CA LEU A 172 8.86 -10.17 -13.60
C LEU A 172 10.37 -10.05 -13.30
N LEU A 173 10.77 -10.31 -12.07
CA LEU A 173 12.19 -10.32 -11.67
C LEU A 173 12.92 -11.57 -12.19
N THR A 174 12.26 -12.75 -12.23
CA THR A 174 12.88 -14.01 -12.66
C THR A 174 13.01 -14.20 -14.16
N LYS A 175 12.17 -13.58 -14.99
CA LYS A 175 12.23 -13.69 -16.48
C LYS A 175 13.55 -13.21 -17.13
N ILE A 176 14.53 -12.77 -16.34
CA ILE A 176 15.73 -12.08 -16.81
C ILE A 176 16.99 -12.54 -16.03
N SER A 177 16.89 -13.60 -15.21
CA SER A 177 18.06 -14.35 -14.69
C SER A 177 18.32 -15.57 -15.55
#